data_AF-A0A7C7I7X8-F1
#
_entry.id   AF-A0A7C7I7X8-F1
#
_cell.length_a   1.000
_cell.length_b   1.000
_cell.length_c   1.000
_cell.angle_alpha   90.00
_cell.angle_beta   90.00
_cell.angle_gamma   90.00
#
_symmetry.space_group_name_H-M   'P 1'
#
loop_
_entity.id
_entity.type
_entity.pdbx_description
1 polymer ?
#
loop_
_entity_poly.entity_id
_entity_poly.type
_entity_poly.pdbx_seq_one_letter_code
_entity_poly.pdbx_strand_id
1 'polypeptide(L)' 'MGAFSRVVDDKILTFDYRQDRQVFADRETSSEWDAAGRATGGPMSGVELTRLNTRRSFWFSIAIALPGVDVYTP' A
#
# COMPACT_ATOMS: atom_id res chain seq x y z
N MET A 1 0.11 9.61 -3.69
CA MET A 1 -0.25 8.18 -3.58
C MET A 1 1.03 7.37 -3.64
N GLY A 2 1.32 6.58 -2.61
CA GLY A 2 2.44 5.63 -2.57
C GLY A 2 1.91 4.22 -2.35
N ALA A 3 2.68 3.22 -2.76
CA ALA A 3 2.45 1.84 -2.35
C ALA A 3 3.43 1.48 -1.25
N PHE A 4 3.01 0.59 -0.35
CA PHE A 4 3.81 0.14 0.79
C PHE A 4 3.79 -1.38 0.85
N SER A 5 4.89 -1.97 1.30
CA SER A 5 4.93 -3.38 1.64
C SER A 5 4.02 -3.61 2.84
N ARG A 6 3.19 -4.65 2.74
CA ARG A 6 2.39 -5.16 3.86
C ARG A 6 3.17 -6.14 4.75
N VAL A 7 4.46 -6.37 4.45
CA VAL A 7 5.32 -7.27 5.22
C VAL A 7 6.12 -6.44 6.21
N VAL A 8 6.03 -6.82 7.48
CA VAL A 8 6.81 -6.25 8.59
C VAL A 8 7.35 -7.42 9.40
N ASP A 9 8.66 -7.50 9.59
CA ASP A 9 9.34 -8.58 10.33
C ASP A 9 8.82 -9.99 9.95
N ASP A 10 8.81 -10.27 8.63
CA ASP A 10 8.28 -11.50 8.02
C ASP A 10 6.78 -11.79 8.23
N LYS A 11 6.06 -10.92 8.94
CA LYS A 11 4.62 -10.99 9.10
C LYS A 11 3.91 -10.22 8.00
N ILE A 12 2.96 -10.89 7.37
CA ILE A 12 2.06 -10.30 6.39
C ILE A 12 0.87 -9.67 7.13
N LEU A 13 0.59 -8.40 6.85
CA LEU A 13 -0.53 -7.65 7.40
C LEU A 13 -1.67 -7.48 6.38
N THR A 14 -2.89 -7.44 6.89
CA THR A 14 -4.11 -7.17 6.14
C THR A 14 -4.77 -5.92 6.69
N PHE A 15 -4.97 -4.91 5.85
CA PHE A 15 -5.48 -3.61 6.29
C PHE A 15 -6.94 -3.42 5.93
N ASP A 16 -7.72 -2.94 6.90
CA ASP A 16 -9.04 -2.37 6.70
C ASP A 16 -8.98 -0.85 6.84
N TYR A 17 -9.69 -0.13 5.97
CA TYR A 17 -9.81 1.31 6.08
C TYR A 17 -11.03 1.67 6.92
N ARG A 18 -10.82 2.41 8.02
CA ARG A 18 -11.86 2.90 8.92
C ARG A 18 -12.20 4.35 8.54
N GLN A 19 -13.29 4.51 7.79
CA GLN A 19 -13.66 5.77 7.16
C GLN A 19 -14.04 6.87 8.16
N ASP A 20 -14.64 6.51 9.29
CA ASP A 20 -15.05 7.41 10.37
C ASP A 20 -13.86 8.15 11.02
N ARG A 21 -12.72 7.46 11.14
CA ARG A 21 -11.50 8.00 11.75
C ARG A 21 -10.39 8.31 10.74
N GLN A 22 -10.61 7.98 9.46
CA GLN A 22 -9.63 8.13 8.38
C GLN A 22 -8.28 7.44 8.66
N VAL A 23 -8.32 6.26 9.27
CA VAL A 23 -7.13 5.46 9.59
C VAL A 23 -7.20 4.09 8.93
N PHE A 24 -6.05 3.48 8.70
CA PHE A 24 -5.95 2.06 8.37
C PHE A 24 -5.77 1.27 9.67
N ALA A 25 -6.39 0.11 9.79
CA ALA A 25 -6.17 -0.81 10.89
C ALA A 25 -5.76 -2.18 10.33
N ASP A 26 -4.68 -2.76 10.86
CA ASP A 26 -4.32 -4.12 10.48
C ASP A 26 -5.10 -5.16 11.32
N ARG A 27 -5.46 -6.28 10.70
CA ARG A 27 -6.27 -7.32 11.35
C ARG A 27 -5.47 -8.16 12.35
N GLU A 28 -4.16 -8.26 12.15
CA GLU A 28 -3.31 -9.22 12.84
C GLU A 28 -2.75 -8.71 14.18
N THR A 29 -2.74 -7.39 14.40
CA THR A 29 -2.31 -6.75 15.64
C THR A 29 -3.28 -5.67 16.13
N SER A 30 -4.25 -5.28 15.29
CA SER A 30 -5.14 -4.15 15.57
C SER A 30 -4.40 -2.82 15.77
N SER A 31 -3.22 -2.66 15.15
CA SER A 31 -2.52 -1.38 15.14
C SER A 31 -3.17 -0.43 14.14
N GLU A 32 -3.06 0.87 14.41
CA GLU A 32 -3.61 1.93 13.58
C GLU A 32 -2.49 2.61 12.79
N TRP A 33 -2.74 2.92 11.53
CA TRP A 33 -1.76 3.41 10.58
C TRP A 33 -2.27 4.64 9.82
N ASP A 34 -1.37 5.60 9.59
CA ASP A 34 -1.64 6.77 8.74
C ASP A 34 -1.46 6.46 7.24
N ALA A 35 -1.88 7.38 6.38
CA ALA A 35 -1.73 7.24 4.93
C ALA A 35 -0.27 7.30 4.43
N ALA A 36 0.68 7.64 5.30
CA ALA A 36 2.10 7.63 5.01
C ALA A 36 2.77 6.30 5.39
N GLY A 37 2.01 5.34 5.94
CA GLY A 37 2.49 4.02 6.34
C GLY A 37 3.10 3.98 7.74
N ARG A 38 2.82 4.95 8.61
CA ARG A 38 3.30 4.95 10.00
C ARG A 38 2.25 4.41 10.94
N ALA A 39 2.65 3.51 11.83
CA ALA A 39 1.80 3.06 12.91
C ALA A 39 1.70 4.16 13.98
N THR A 40 0.50 4.70 14.15
CA THR A 40 0.20 5.80 15.08
C THR A 40 -0.44 5.34 16.38
N GLY A 41 -0.83 4.06 16.48
CA GLY A 41 -1.43 3.50 17.68
C GLY A 41 -1.45 1.97 17.69
N GLY A 42 -1.68 1.40 18.87
CA GLY A 42 -1.70 -0.05 19.08
C GLY A 42 -0.30 -0.67 19.20
N PRO A 43 -0.21 -2.01 19.13
CA PRO A 43 1.01 -2.76 19.41
C PRO A 43 2.23 -2.42 18.54
N MET A 44 2.01 -1.96 17.31
CA MET A 44 3.09 -1.61 16.37
C MET A 44 3.42 -0.12 16.35
N SER A 45 2.95 0.67 17.32
CA SER A 45 3.17 2.13 17.36
C SER A 45 4.66 2.51 17.19
N GLY A 46 4.94 3.43 16.27
CA GLY A 46 6.30 3.86 15.93
C GLY A 46 6.96 3.08 14.79
N VAL A 47 6.37 1.96 14.34
CA VAL A 47 6.83 1.23 13.16
C VAL A 47 6.43 1.96 11.88
N GLU A 48 7.29 1.92 10.85
CA GLU A 48 7.00 2.44 9.51
C GLU A 48 7.01 1.33 8.46
N LEU A 49 5.99 1.28 7.61
CA LEU A 49 5.94 0.36 6.47
C LEU A 49 6.99 0.74 5.42
N THR A 50 7.63 -0.27 4.83
CA THR A 50 8.56 -0.05 3.72
C THR A 50 7.82 0.49 2.50
N ARG A 51 8.15 1.70 2.06
CA ARG A 51 7.63 2.29 0.82
C ARG A 51 8.17 1.56 -0.40
N LEU A 52 7.28 1.19 -1.31
CA LEU A 52 7.64 0.55 -2.58
C LEU A 52 7.87 1.59 -3.67
N ASN A 53 8.81 1.30 -4.56
CA ASN A 53 9.01 2.10 -5.75
C ASN A 53 7.76 1.98 -6.63
N THR A 54 7.17 3.11 -7.00
CA THR A 54 5.98 3.14 -7.85
C THR A 54 6.20 4.11 -8.99
N ARG A 55 5.78 3.71 -10.19
CA ARG A 55 5.76 4.57 -11.35
C ARG A 55 4.32 4.74 -11.80
N ARG A 56 3.89 5.99 -11.93
CA ARG A 56 2.64 6.32 -12.62
C ARG A 56 2.95 6.60 -14.07
N SER A 57 2.16 6.04 -14.98
CA SER A 57 2.30 6.26 -16.42
C SER A 57 0.96 6.06 -17.08
N PHE A 58 0.71 6.77 -18.18
CA PHE A 58 -0.47 6.50 -18.99
C PHE A 58 -0.34 5.12 -19.64
N TRP A 59 -1.48 4.45 -19.83
CA TRP A 59 -1.50 3.10 -20.43
C TRP A 59 -0.84 3.10 -21.82
N PHE A 60 -1.07 4.12 -22.64
CA PHE A 60 -0.50 4.19 -24.00
C PHE A 60 1.02 4.39 -23.98
N SER A 61 1.56 5.10 -22.98
CA SER A 61 3.01 5.23 -22.81
C SER A 61 3.66 3.90 -22.47
N ILE A 62 2.98 3.07 -21.68
CA ILE A 62 3.42 1.71 -21.36
C ILE A 62 3.33 0.81 -22.61
N ALA A 63 2.24 0.87 -23.36
CA ALA A 63 2.04 0.07 -24.58
C ALA A 63 3.10 0.35 -25.66
N ILE A 64 3.53 1.61 -25.82
CA ILE A 64 4.61 1.97 -26.75
C ILE A 64 5.98 1.49 -26.23
N ALA A 65 6.22 1.58 -24.93
CA ALA A 65 7.54 1.32 -24.34
C ALA A 65 7.84 -0.17 -24.06
N LEU A 66 6.81 -1.02 -23.91
CA LEU A 66 6.94 -2.44 -23.59
C LEU A 66 6.31 -3.30 -24.70
N PRO A 67 7.09 -3.72 -25.71
CA PRO A 67 6.59 -4.59 -26.76
C PRO A 67 6.05 -5.91 -26.19
N GLY A 68 4.88 -6.35 -26.67
CA GLY A 68 4.25 -7.61 -26.25
C GLY A 68 3.36 -7.51 -25.01
N VAL A 69 3.13 -6.30 -24.47
CA VAL A 69 2.09 -6.11 -23.45
C VAL A 69 0.71 -6.25 -24.08
N ASP A 70 -0.15 -7.07 -23.46
CA ASP A 70 -1.54 -7.19 -23.89
C ASP A 70 -2.33 -5.93 -23.55
N VAL A 71 -3.02 -5.37 -24.54
CA VAL A 71 -3.92 -4.23 -24.38
C VAL A 71 -5.34 -4.70 -24.67
N TYR A 72 -6.21 -4.58 -23.68
CA TYR A 72 -7.63 -4.91 -23.81
C TYR A 72 -8.44 -3.62 -23.98
N THR A 73 -9.28 -3.58 -25.00
CA THR A 73 -10.27 -2.52 -25.20
C THR A 73 -11.65 -3.00 -24.75
N PRO A 74 -12.54 -2.11 -24.28
CA PRO A 74 -13.94 -2.44 -24.02
C PRO A 74 -14.64 -3.06 -25.22
#